data_AF-A0A3E0B031-F1
#
_entry.id   AF-A0A3E0B031-F1
#
_cell.length_a   1.000
_cell.length_b   1.000
_cell.length_c   1.000
_cell.angle_alpha   90.00
_cell.angle_beta   90.00
_cell.angle_gamma   90.00
#
_symmetry.space_group_name_H-M   'P 1'
#
loop_
_entity.id
_entity.type
_entity.pdbx_description
1 polymer ?
#
loop_
_entity_poly.entity_id
_entity_poly.type
_entity_poly.pdbx_seq_one_letter_code
_entity_poly.pdbx_strand_id
1 'polypeptide(L)'
;MDVNKVKIINKWKLDDKSKDESIELLIPHYAGVASEYCNQVFIEPYPLTVQEFIAKMIEYHNPGLSSRNMGSVSYSWDNDYEEKLYKLIKPYRKVSWGGK
;
A
#
# COMPACT_ATOMS: atom_id res chain seq x y z
N MET A 1 -3.86 10.62 -7.01
CA MET A 1 -3.61 10.56 -5.56
C MET A 1 -2.27 11.25 -5.37
N ASP A 2 -2.13 12.17 -4.42
CA ASP A 2 -0.95 13.05 -4.35
C ASP A 2 0.11 12.51 -3.39
N VAL A 3 1.39 12.73 -3.70
CA VAL A 3 2.54 12.38 -2.83
C VAL A 3 2.38 12.96 -1.42
N ASN A 4 1.88 14.20 -1.33
CA ASN A 4 1.65 14.87 -0.06
C ASN A 4 0.62 14.13 0.81
N LYS A 5 -0.42 13.53 0.20
CA LYS A 5 -1.43 12.75 0.93
C LYS A 5 -0.81 11.46 1.48
N VAL A 6 0.03 10.78 0.71
CA VAL A 6 0.76 9.59 1.15
C VAL A 6 1.67 9.92 2.34
N LYS A 7 2.42 11.04 2.25
CA LYS A 7 3.29 11.51 3.34
C LYS A 7 2.51 11.80 4.63
N ILE A 8 1.34 12.43 4.53
CA ILE A 8 0.47 12.73 5.68
C ILE A 8 -0.01 11.44 6.35
N ILE A 9 -0.47 10.46 5.56
CA ILE A 9 -0.97 9.18 6.09
C ILE A 9 0.14 8.41 6.83
N ASN A 10 1.35 8.38 6.25
CA ASN A 10 2.49 7.66 6.80
C ASN A 10 3.26 8.46 7.87
N LYS A 11 2.83 9.67 8.20
CA LYS A 11 3.50 10.60 9.13
C LYS A 11 4.97 10.84 8.76
N TRP A 12 5.28 10.87 7.46
CA TRP A 12 6.61 11.22 6.96
C TRP A 12 6.80 12.73 6.97
N LYS A 13 8.06 13.17 7.09
CA LYS A 13 8.39 14.60 7.01
C LYS A 13 8.10 15.09 5.60
N LEU A 14 7.42 16.23 5.49
CA LEU A 14 7.06 16.81 4.20
C LEU A 14 8.29 17.30 3.43
N ASP A 15 9.32 17.74 4.16
CA ASP A 15 10.56 18.31 3.64
C ASP A 15 11.50 17.29 2.97
N ASP A 16 11.33 15.99 3.24
CA ASP A 16 12.14 14.94 2.62
C ASP A 16 11.66 14.72 1.18
N LYS A 17 12.47 15.19 0.22
CA LYS A 17 12.21 15.07 -1.24
C LYS A 17 12.88 13.87 -1.90
N SER A 18 13.79 13.20 -1.20
CA SER A 18 14.65 12.16 -1.77
C SER A 18 13.91 10.92 -2.27
N LYS A 19 12.63 10.76 -1.92
CA LYS A 19 11.81 9.61 -2.29
C LYS A 19 10.54 10.00 -3.04
N ASP A 20 10.40 11.27 -3.43
CA ASP A 20 9.15 11.75 -4.03
C ASP A 20 8.92 11.11 -5.39
N GLU A 21 9.96 11.00 -6.22
CA GLU A 21 9.89 10.36 -7.53
C GLU A 21 9.49 8.87 -7.44
N SER A 22 10.00 8.14 -6.45
CA SER A 22 9.64 6.75 -6.26
C SER A 22 8.21 6.59 -5.75
N ILE A 23 7.76 7.48 -4.87
CA ILE A 23 6.36 7.50 -4.40
C ILE A 23 5.41 7.78 -5.57
N GLU A 24 5.74 8.74 -6.44
CA GLU A 24 4.93 9.07 -7.62
C GLU A 24 4.74 7.87 -8.56
N LEU A 25 5.80 7.09 -8.79
CA LEU A 25 5.75 5.89 -9.62
C LEU A 25 4.99 4.73 -8.95
N LEU A 26 5.06 4.62 -7.62
CA LEU A 26 4.41 3.54 -6.87
C LEU A 26 2.89 3.74 -6.74
N ILE A 27 2.41 4.97 -6.71
CA ILE A 27 0.97 5.29 -6.62
C ILE A 27 0.12 4.60 -7.72
N PRO A 28 0.41 4.77 -9.02
CA PRO A 28 -0.37 4.13 -10.08
C PRO A 28 -0.22 2.60 -10.07
N HIS A 29 0.96 2.09 -9.68
CA HIS A 29 1.18 0.65 -9.55
C HIS A 29 0.25 0.03 -8.49
N TYR A 30 0.21 0.60 -7.28
CA TYR A 30 -0.66 0.09 -6.22
C TYR A 30 -2.16 0.37 -6.47
N ALA A 31 -2.50 1.42 -7.22
CA ALA A 31 -3.85 1.60 -7.71
C ALA A 31 -4.27 0.48 -8.68
N GLY A 32 -3.35 0.04 -9.55
CA GLY A 32 -3.51 -1.15 -10.39
C GLY A 32 -3.79 -2.41 -9.58
N VAL A 33 -2.91 -2.72 -8.62
CA VAL A 33 -3.07 -3.87 -7.71
C VAL A 33 -4.41 -3.85 -6.96
N ALA A 34 -4.82 -2.68 -6.44
CA ALA A 34 -6.11 -2.53 -5.77
C ALA A 34 -7.29 -2.78 -6.71
N SER A 35 -7.20 -2.30 -7.96
CA SER A 35 -8.26 -2.48 -8.97
C SER A 35 -8.42 -3.95 -9.41
N GLU A 36 -7.30 -4.65 -9.60
CA GLU A 36 -7.26 -6.08 -9.88
C GLU A 36 -7.86 -6.87 -8.72
N TYR A 37 -7.45 -6.58 -7.48
CA TYR A 37 -7.97 -7.28 -6.31
C TYR A 37 -9.48 -7.08 -6.11
N CYS A 38 -9.98 -5.86 -6.35
CA CYS A 38 -11.39 -5.54 -6.17
C CYS A 38 -12.26 -5.88 -7.38
N ASN A 39 -11.68 -6.30 -8.51
CA ASN A 39 -12.35 -6.48 -9.80
C ASN A 39 -13.15 -5.23 -10.22
N GLN A 40 -12.60 -4.04 -9.99
CA GLN A 40 -13.26 -2.79 -10.35
C GLN A 40 -12.25 -1.70 -10.66
N VAL A 41 -12.63 -0.79 -11.54
CA VAL A 41 -11.83 0.40 -11.84
C VAL A 41 -12.16 1.47 -10.81
N PHE A 42 -11.16 1.90 -10.05
CA PHE A 42 -11.29 3.06 -9.19
C PHE A 42 -10.93 4.32 -9.99
N ILE A 43 -11.92 5.17 -10.23
CA ILE A 43 -11.73 6.48 -10.86
C ILE A 43 -11.49 7.50 -9.75
N GLU A 44 -10.59 8.46 -9.98
CA GLU A 44 -10.35 9.52 -8.99
C GLU A 44 -11.62 10.35 -8.75
N PRO A 45 -11.92 10.70 -7.48
CA PRO A 45 -11.12 10.48 -6.28
C PRO A 45 -11.24 9.05 -5.70
N TYR A 46 -10.10 8.45 -5.33
CA TYR A 46 -10.07 7.14 -4.68
C TYR A 46 -10.85 7.13 -3.35
N PRO A 47 -11.54 6.03 -2.99
CA PRO A 47 -12.12 5.88 -1.66
C PRO A 47 -11.05 5.96 -0.56
N LEU A 48 -11.41 6.51 0.62
CA LEU A 48 -10.48 6.71 1.74
C LEU A 48 -9.73 5.42 2.16
N THR A 49 -10.42 4.29 2.12
CA THR A 49 -9.83 2.97 2.42
C THR A 49 -8.76 2.54 1.40
N VAL A 50 -8.97 2.85 0.13
CA VAL A 50 -8.01 2.57 -0.96
C VAL A 50 -6.81 3.50 -0.84
N GLN A 51 -7.05 4.75 -0.43
CA GLN A 51 -6.01 5.72 -0.14
C GLN A 51 -5.09 5.25 1.00
N GLU A 52 -5.67 4.76 2.11
CA GLU A 52 -4.92 4.18 3.22
C GLU A 52 -4.17 2.90 2.84
N PHE A 53 -4.78 2.05 2.00
CA PHE A 53 -4.14 0.85 1.48
C PHE A 53 -2.89 1.17 0.67
N ILE A 54 -3.00 2.11 -0.29
CA ILE A 54 -1.88 2.53 -1.14
C ILE A 54 -0.76 3.11 -0.27
N ALA A 55 -1.09 3.98 0.68
CA ALA A 55 -0.08 4.61 1.55
C ALA A 55 0.68 3.59 2.40
N LYS A 56 -0.02 2.63 3.02
CA LYS A 56 0.60 1.58 3.84
C LYS A 56 1.38 0.55 3.03
N MET A 57 0.94 0.23 1.81
CA MET A 57 1.71 -0.62 0.89
C MET A 57 3.04 0.04 0.47
N ILE A 58 3.03 1.36 0.24
CA ILE A 58 4.24 2.13 -0.06
C ILE A 58 5.18 2.16 1.16
N GLU A 59 4.64 2.26 2.38
CA GLU A 59 5.44 2.16 3.61
C GLU A 59 6.13 0.79 3.72
N TYR A 60 5.37 -0.28 3.49
CA TYR A 60 5.88 -1.66 3.51
C TYR A 60 6.98 -1.88 2.47
N HIS A 61 6.83 -1.33 1.26
CA HIS A 61 7.79 -1.45 0.18
C HIS A 61 9.10 -0.67 0.40
N ASN A 62 9.20 0.17 1.43
CA ASN A 62 10.42 0.91 1.75
C ASN A 62 11.14 0.30 2.99
N PRO A 63 11.64 -0.96 2.93
CA PRO A 63 12.38 -1.57 4.01
C PRO A 63 13.82 -1.07 3.98
N GLY A 64 14.09 0.07 4.62
CA GLY A 64 15.48 0.49 4.90
C GLY A 64 16.27 -0.51 5.78
N LEU A 65 15.67 -1.63 6.17
CA LEU A 65 16.17 -2.65 7.07
C LEU A 65 15.75 -4.04 6.58
N SER A 66 16.18 -4.43 5.39
CA SER A 66 16.12 -5.84 4.98
C SER A 66 17.19 -6.62 5.74
N SER A 67 16.83 -7.07 6.94
CA SER A 67 17.65 -7.88 7.85
C SER A 67 18.90 -7.17 8.41
N ARG A 68 18.83 -6.78 9.69
CA ARG A 68 20.03 -6.65 10.54
C ARG A 68 20.01 -7.83 11.51
N ASN A 69 20.89 -8.80 11.28
CA ASN A 69 21.11 -9.93 12.18
C ASN A 69 21.80 -9.41 13.45
N MET A 70 21.02 -8.98 14.44
CA MET A 70 21.47 -8.80 15.82
C MET A 70 21.35 -10.18 16.46
N GLY A 71 22.48 -10.78 16.87
CA GLY A 71 22.59 -12.20 17.24
C GLY A 71 21.38 -12.82 17.96
N SER A 72 21.13 -14.10 17.61
CA SER A 72 20.10 -15.03 18.12
C SER A 72 18.62 -14.64 18.02
N VAL A 73 18.24 -13.47 17.50
CA VAL A 73 16.83 -13.11 17.32
C VAL A 73 16.52 -12.77 15.86
N SER A 74 16.05 -13.77 15.14
CA SER A 74 15.55 -13.62 13.77
C SER A 74 14.18 -12.93 13.80
N TYR A 75 14.11 -11.64 13.51
CA TYR A 75 12.83 -11.00 13.16
C TYR A 75 12.50 -11.37 11.71
N SER A 76 11.62 -12.37 11.52
CA SER A 76 11.02 -12.67 10.22
C SER A 76 10.02 -11.57 9.86
N TRP A 77 9.98 -11.16 8.58
CA TRP A 77 8.96 -10.26 8.09
C TRP A 77 7.56 -10.84 8.33
N ASP A 78 6.67 -9.99 8.87
CA ASP A 78 5.29 -10.33 9.23
C ASP A 78 4.46 -10.44 7.93
N ASN A 79 4.31 -11.66 7.39
CA ASN A 79 3.34 -11.93 6.30
C ASN A 79 1.91 -11.47 6.69
N ASP A 80 1.63 -11.45 8.00
CA ASP A 80 0.41 -10.91 8.59
C ASP A 80 0.14 -9.43 8.28
N TYR A 81 1.17 -8.62 7.97
CA TYR A 81 0.99 -7.20 7.65
C TYR A 81 0.27 -7.01 6.31
N GLU A 82 0.71 -7.73 5.27
CA GLU A 82 0.10 -7.66 3.95
C GLU A 82 -1.37 -8.14 3.99
N GLU A 83 -1.66 -9.21 4.73
CA GLU A 83 -3.03 -9.69 4.92
C GLU A 83 -3.95 -8.66 5.59
N LYS A 84 -3.43 -7.88 6.55
CA LYS A 84 -4.19 -6.79 7.20
C LYS A 84 -4.51 -5.68 6.21
N LEU A 85 -3.63 -5.40 5.26
CA LEU A 85 -3.88 -4.40 4.22
C LEU A 85 -4.98 -4.85 3.25
N TYR A 86 -4.95 -6.09 2.79
CA TYR A 86 -6.01 -6.62 1.93
C TYR A 86 -7.39 -6.66 2.61
N LYS A 87 -7.44 -6.76 3.95
CA LYS A 87 -8.70 -6.64 4.72
C LYS A 87 -9.34 -5.26 4.58
N LEU A 88 -8.57 -4.18 4.39
CA LEU A 88 -9.10 -2.81 4.22
C LEU A 88 -9.89 -2.64 2.92
N ILE A 89 -9.44 -3.28 1.84
CA ILE A 89 -10.05 -3.21 0.51
C ILE A 89 -11.04 -4.34 0.22
N LYS A 90 -11.07 -5.37 1.08
CA LYS A 90 -12.05 -6.47 1.04
C LYS A 90 -13.52 -6.03 0.86
N PRO A 91 -14.06 -5.01 1.55
CA PRO A 91 -15.47 -4.62 1.36
C PRO A 91 -15.79 -4.14 -0.06
N TYR A 92 -14.77 -3.65 -0.78
CA TYR A 92 -14.92 -3.15 -2.14
C TYR A 92 -14.80 -4.26 -3.19
N ARG A 93 -14.43 -5.47 -2.79
CA ARG A 93 -14.23 -6.59 -3.71
C ARG A 93 -15.56 -7.11 -4.22
N LYS A 94 -15.77 -7.01 -5.53
CA LYS A 94 -16.91 -7.66 -6.18
C LYS A 94 -16.63 -9.16 -6.26
N VAL A 95 -17.45 -9.93 -5.54
CA VAL A 95 -17.43 -11.40 -5.64
C VAL A 95 -18.05 -11.75 -6.98
N SER A 96 -17.24 -12.28 -7.90
CA SER A 96 -17.78 -12.93 -9.09
C SER A 96 -18.34 -14.27 -8.62
N TRP A 97 -19.66 -14.33 -8.45
CA TRP A 97 -20.36 -15.60 -8.44
C TRP A 97 -20.25 -16.11 -9.87
N GLY A 98 -19.35 -17.06 -10.10
CA GLY A 98 -19.07 -17.61 -11.43
C GLY A 98 -20.35 -18.12 -12.08
N GLY A 99 -20.96 -17.25 -12.89
CA GLY A 99 -22.06 -17.59 -13.78
C GLY A 99 -21.48 -17.81 -15.16
N LYS A 100 -20.94 -19.01 -15.38
CA LYS A 100 -20.80 -19.61 -16.71
C LYS A 100 -20.80 -21.12 -16.59
#